data_AF-A0A529MK51-F1
#
_entry.id   AF-A0A529MK51-F1
#
_cell.length_a   1.000
_cell.length_b   1.000
_cell.length_c   1.000
_cell.angle_alpha   90.00
_cell.angle_beta   90.00
_cell.angle_gamma   90.00
#
_symmetry.space_group_name_H-M   'P 1'
#
loop_
_entity.id
_entity.type
_entity.pdbx_description
1 polymer ?
#
loop_
_entity_poly.entity_id
_entity_poly.type
_entity_poly.pdbx_seq_one_letter_code
_entity_poly.pdbx_strand_id
1 'polypeptide(L)'
;SENDSQGEQTDLLCGRFFIAPPHDRLIRNYMPANLVARALNGQAEEGIGSASNELAGLVGLMRMESATDRAGGRAILNALSSALFTLVLRAASQSGKAPEGLLALAGHPRLAPAIAAM
;
A
#
# COMPACT_ATOMS: atom_id res chain seq x y z
N SER A 1 -3.44 25.52 3.72
CA SER A 1 -3.32 25.69 5.19
C SER A 1 -2.07 24.97 5.63
N GLU A 2 -1.12 25.70 6.16
CA GLU A 2 0.06 25.13 6.81
C GLU A 2 -0.32 24.85 8.27
N ASN A 3 -0.07 23.64 8.76
CA ASN A 3 -0.32 23.30 10.16
C ASN A 3 0.83 23.89 10.99
N ASP A 4 0.58 25.01 11.66
CA ASP A 4 1.55 25.71 12.52
C ASP A 4 1.69 25.04 13.91
N SER A 5 1.73 23.70 13.91
CA SER A 5 1.85 22.88 15.13
C SER A 5 3.31 22.55 15.40
N GLN A 6 3.77 22.64 16.66
CA GLN A 6 5.13 22.26 17.09
C GLN A 6 5.43 20.75 17.03
N GLY A 7 4.66 19.98 16.26
CA GLY A 7 4.86 18.54 16.06
C GLY A 7 5.79 18.25 14.89
N GLU A 8 6.20 16.99 14.78
CA GLU A 8 7.01 16.52 13.65
C GLU A 8 6.27 16.75 12.32
N GLN A 9 6.97 17.32 11.34
CA GLN A 9 6.41 17.65 10.03
C GLN A 9 5.93 16.36 9.35
N THR A 10 4.62 16.27 9.13
CA THR A 10 3.99 15.11 8.49
C THR A 10 3.61 15.45 7.07
N ASP A 11 4.23 14.78 6.10
CA ASP A 11 3.82 14.87 4.70
C ASP A 11 2.65 13.95 4.41
N LEU A 12 1.61 14.50 3.78
CA LEU A 12 0.40 13.76 3.41
C LEU A 12 0.28 13.70 1.89
N LEU A 13 0.28 12.49 1.33
CA LEU A 13 -0.06 12.25 -0.06
C LEU A 13 -1.49 11.71 -0.17
N CYS A 14 -2.40 12.53 -0.68
CA CYS A 14 -3.80 12.14 -0.89
C CYS A 14 -4.04 11.62 -2.31
N GLY A 15 -4.80 10.53 -2.41
CA GLY A 15 -5.16 9.91 -3.68
C GLY A 15 -6.47 9.16 -3.60
N ARG A 16 -6.90 8.57 -4.71
CA ARG A 16 -8.08 7.71 -4.79
C ARG A 16 -7.78 6.51 -5.67
N PHE A 17 -8.18 5.33 -5.21
CA PHE A 17 -8.17 4.11 -5.98
C PHE A 17 -9.57 3.86 -6.53
N PHE A 18 -9.66 3.66 -7.84
CA PHE A 18 -10.89 3.26 -8.49
C PHE A 18 -10.77 1.78 -8.84
N ILE A 19 -11.63 0.97 -8.23
CA ILE A 19 -11.71 -0.45 -8.53
C ILE A 19 -12.99 -0.65 -9.32
N ALA A 20 -12.84 -1.15 -10.55
CA ALA A 20 -13.95 -1.35 -11.45
C ALA A 20 -14.76 -2.59 -11.05
N PRO A 21 -16.07 -2.63 -11.35
CA PRO A 21 -16.85 -3.86 -11.28
C PRO A 21 -16.21 -4.99 -12.12
N PRO A 22 -16.29 -6.25 -11.69
CA PRO A 22 -17.02 -6.74 -10.50
C PRO A 22 -16.21 -6.73 -9.19
N HIS A 23 -14.92 -6.37 -9.23
CA HIS A 23 -14.00 -6.50 -8.10
C HIS A 23 -14.22 -5.46 -6.99
N ASP A 24 -14.97 -4.39 -7.27
CA ASP A 24 -15.33 -3.37 -6.28
C ASP A 24 -16.13 -3.96 -5.10
N ARG A 25 -16.94 -4.99 -5.36
CA ARG A 25 -17.71 -5.72 -4.34
C ARG A 25 -16.80 -6.47 -3.36
N LEU A 26 -15.71 -7.06 -3.86
CA LEU A 26 -14.78 -7.80 -3.00
C LEU A 26 -14.11 -6.87 -2.00
N ILE A 27 -13.68 -5.70 -2.48
CA ILE A 27 -13.06 -4.67 -1.64
C ILE A 27 -14.07 -4.16 -0.61
N ARG A 28 -15.30 -3.83 -1.03
CA ARG A 28 -16.33 -3.33 -0.11
C ARG A 28 -16.71 -4.33 0.99
N ASN A 29 -16.77 -5.62 0.66
CA ASN A 29 -17.31 -6.65 1.56
C ASN A 29 -16.24 -7.33 2.43
N TYR A 30 -14.99 -7.40 1.96
CA TYR A 30 -13.96 -8.23 2.59
C TYR A 30 -12.67 -7.48 2.95
N MET A 31 -12.57 -6.17 2.67
CA MET A 31 -11.47 -5.34 3.17
C MET A 31 -11.89 -4.53 4.40
N PRO A 32 -10.97 -4.31 5.34
CA PRO A 32 -11.22 -3.39 6.45
C PRO A 32 -11.42 -1.96 5.92
N ALA A 33 -12.26 -1.18 6.61
CA ALA A 33 -12.50 0.22 6.28
C ALA A 33 -11.23 1.08 6.35
N ASN A 34 -10.30 0.70 7.24
CA ASN A 34 -8.98 1.33 7.37
C ASN A 34 -7.91 0.24 7.32
N LEU A 35 -6.91 0.43 6.48
CA LEU A 35 -5.74 -0.45 6.40
C LEU A 35 -4.48 0.34 6.73
N VAL A 36 -3.72 -0.13 7.71
CA VAL A 36 -2.47 0.49 8.13
C VAL A 36 -1.32 -0.47 7.81
N ALA A 37 -0.46 -0.07 6.88
CA ALA A 37 0.79 -0.76 6.58
C ALA A 37 1.97 0.05 7.11
N ARG A 38 2.96 -0.65 7.68
CA ARG A 38 4.18 -0.03 8.19
C ARG A 38 5.31 -0.25 7.20
N ALA A 39 5.77 0.84 6.59
CA ALA A 39 7.02 0.88 5.85
C ALA A 39 8.18 0.98 6.86
N LEU A 40 9.06 -0.03 6.90
CA LEU A 40 10.18 -0.07 7.84
C LEU A 40 11.50 -0.06 7.06
N ASN A 41 12.34 0.93 7.34
CA ASN A 41 13.73 0.98 6.89
C ASN A 41 14.60 0.36 7.99
N GLY A 42 14.75 -0.97 8.01
CA GLY A 42 15.55 -1.62 9.05
C GLY A 42 15.90 -3.07 8.73
N GLN A 43 17.08 -3.50 9.18
CA GLN A 43 17.61 -4.87 9.12
C GLN A 43 16.84 -5.83 10.05
N ALA A 44 15.51 -5.82 10.01
CA ALA A 44 14.71 -6.70 10.85
C ALA A 44 14.69 -8.11 10.23
N GLU A 45 15.41 -9.02 10.89
CA GLU A 45 15.25 -10.47 11.03
C GLU A 45 14.42 -11.17 9.93
N GLU A 46 15.07 -12.14 9.28
CA GLU A 46 14.54 -13.08 8.29
C GLU A 46 13.07 -13.47 8.58
N GLY A 47 12.12 -12.78 7.93
CA GLY A 47 10.70 -13.11 8.06
C GLY A 47 9.72 -12.00 7.65
N ILE A 48 10.06 -10.71 7.84
CA ILE A 48 9.16 -9.57 7.55
C ILE A 48 9.76 -8.58 6.52
N GLY A 49 10.94 -8.90 5.96
CA GLY A 49 11.87 -7.94 5.35
C GLY A 49 11.78 -7.59 3.85
N SER A 50 10.81 -8.05 3.05
CA SER A 50 10.75 -7.68 1.61
C SER A 50 9.68 -6.62 1.31
N ALA A 51 8.39 -6.88 1.57
CA ALA A 51 7.32 -5.98 1.16
C ALA A 51 7.32 -4.63 1.90
N SER A 52 7.66 -4.61 3.20
CA SER A 52 7.71 -3.37 4.00
C SER A 52 8.84 -2.44 3.58
N ASN A 53 9.97 -3.01 3.14
CA ASN A 53 11.13 -2.27 2.65
C ASN A 53 10.89 -1.75 1.22
N GLU A 54 10.30 -2.59 0.34
CA GLU A 54 9.80 -2.17 -0.98
C GLU A 54 8.81 -1.01 -0.86
N LEU A 55 7.89 -1.10 0.12
CA LEU A 55 6.92 -0.05 0.39
C LEU A 55 7.60 1.27 0.82
N ALA A 56 8.63 1.20 1.65
CA ALA A 56 9.38 2.38 2.07
C ALA A 56 10.09 3.07 0.89
N GLY A 57 10.76 2.29 0.05
CA GLY A 57 11.39 2.80 -1.18
C GLY A 57 10.37 3.43 -2.13
N LEU A 58 9.22 2.79 -2.32
CA LEU A 58 8.16 3.30 -3.18
C LEU A 58 7.58 4.63 -2.68
N VAL A 59 7.31 4.75 -1.37
CA VAL A 59 6.83 6.01 -0.77
C VAL A 59 7.86 7.13 -0.97
N GLY A 60 9.16 6.82 -0.86
CA GLY A 60 10.24 7.75 -1.18
C GLY A 60 10.18 8.26 -2.63
N LEU A 61 9.99 7.35 -3.60
CA LEU A 61 9.82 7.71 -5.01
C LEU A 61 8.60 8.61 -5.25
N MET A 62 7.46 8.28 -4.64
CA MET A 62 6.24 9.08 -4.75
C MET A 62 6.41 10.48 -4.16
N ARG A 63 7.13 10.60 -3.03
CA ARG A 63 7.47 11.89 -2.42
C ARG A 63 8.34 12.72 -3.36
N MET A 64 9.38 12.14 -3.95
CA MET A 64 10.24 12.84 -4.90
C MET A 64 9.49 13.29 -6.15
N GLU A 65 8.64 12.43 -6.72
CA GLU A 65 7.87 12.76 -7.91
C GLU A 65 6.83 13.86 -7.63
N SER A 66 6.14 13.80 -6.48
CA SER A 66 5.15 14.81 -6.09
C SER A 66 5.73 16.17 -5.71
N ALA A 67 7.02 16.23 -5.34
CA ALA A 67 7.71 17.47 -5.01
C ALA A 67 8.09 18.32 -6.24
N THR A 68 8.03 17.75 -7.45
CA THR A 68 8.43 18.45 -8.69
C THR A 68 7.37 18.35 -9.78
N ASP A 69 7.05 19.47 -10.43
CA ASP A 69 6.12 19.49 -11.56
C ASP A 69 6.84 19.11 -12.86
N ARG A 70 7.04 17.80 -13.05
CA ARG A 70 7.71 17.24 -14.24
C ARG A 70 6.70 16.81 -15.29
N ALA A 71 7.08 16.94 -16.56
CA ALA A 71 6.30 16.38 -17.66
C ALA A 71 6.08 14.87 -17.44
N GLY A 72 4.81 14.44 -17.43
CA GLY A 72 4.43 13.05 -17.17
C GLY A 72 4.35 12.65 -15.69
N GLY A 73 4.62 13.55 -14.74
CA GLY A 73 4.62 13.20 -13.31
C GLY A 73 3.30 12.65 -12.81
N ARG A 74 2.16 13.09 -13.37
CA ARG A 74 0.86 12.49 -13.05
C ARG A 74 0.73 11.03 -13.49
N ALA A 75 1.27 10.68 -14.65
CA ALA A 75 1.26 9.31 -15.14
C ALA A 75 2.17 8.42 -14.27
N ILE A 76 3.35 8.92 -13.90
CA ILE A 76 4.26 8.24 -12.97
C ILE A 76 3.57 8.03 -11.62
N LEU A 77 3.00 9.08 -11.01
CA LEU A 77 2.30 8.97 -9.73
C LEU A 77 1.13 7.99 -9.78
N ASN A 78 0.37 7.91 -10.89
CA ASN A 78 -0.69 6.91 -11.04
C ASN A 78 -0.14 5.47 -11.08
N ALA A 79 0.96 5.24 -11.79
CA ALA A 79 1.62 3.94 -11.85
C ALA A 79 2.19 3.55 -10.48
N LEU A 80 2.90 4.47 -9.81
CA LEU A 80 3.42 4.28 -8.46
C LEU A 80 2.29 4.04 -7.45
N SER A 81 1.15 4.73 -7.58
CA SER A 81 -0.02 4.50 -6.71
C SER A 81 -0.56 3.07 -6.89
N SER A 82 -0.62 2.56 -8.12
CA SER A 82 -1.06 1.19 -8.39
C SER A 82 -0.12 0.15 -7.75
N ALA A 83 1.20 0.40 -7.85
CA ALA A 83 2.20 -0.40 -7.14
C ALA A 83 2.06 -0.28 -5.62
N LEU A 84 1.77 0.92 -5.09
CA LEU A 84 1.61 1.20 -3.66
C LEU A 84 0.47 0.37 -3.10
N PHE A 85 -0.69 0.40 -3.74
CA PHE A 85 -1.84 -0.39 -3.33
C PHE A 85 -1.49 -1.88 -3.25
N THR A 86 -0.82 -2.41 -4.28
CA THR A 86 -0.39 -3.81 -4.33
C THR A 86 0.59 -4.16 -3.20
N LEU A 87 1.60 -3.32 -2.95
CA LEU A 87 2.57 -3.55 -1.87
C LEU A 87 1.96 -3.43 -0.49
N VAL A 88 1.01 -2.51 -0.28
CA VAL A 88 0.26 -2.37 0.96
C VAL A 88 -0.55 -3.65 1.25
N LEU A 89 -1.25 -4.21 0.26
CA LEU A 89 -1.96 -5.47 0.43
C LEU A 89 -1.02 -6.63 0.75
N ARG A 90 0.13 -6.69 0.08
CA ARG A 90 1.18 -7.71 0.32
C ARG A 90 1.79 -7.60 1.72
N ALA A 91 2.12 -6.39 2.15
CA ALA A 91 2.65 -6.16 3.50
C ALA A 91 1.61 -6.49 4.58
N ALA A 92 0.33 -6.16 4.33
CA ALA A 92 -0.76 -6.50 5.23
C ALA A 92 -0.99 -8.01 5.33
N SER A 93 -0.91 -8.75 4.23
CA SER A 93 -1.10 -10.20 4.21
C SER A 93 0.06 -10.97 4.84
N GLN A 94 1.28 -10.44 4.76
CA GLN A 94 2.48 -11.01 5.39
C GLN A 94 2.60 -10.65 6.88
N SER A 95 1.90 -9.61 7.33
CA SER A 95 1.90 -9.25 8.75
C SER A 95 1.22 -10.38 9.54
N GLY A 96 1.87 -10.93 10.57
CA GLY A 96 1.28 -11.93 11.48
C GLY A 96 0.06 -11.44 12.29
N LYS A 97 -0.48 -10.27 11.92
CA LYS A 97 -1.70 -9.63 12.44
C LYS A 97 -2.67 -9.29 11.30
N ALA A 98 -2.60 -10.00 10.17
CA ALA A 98 -3.49 -9.79 9.04
C ALA A 98 -4.95 -9.79 9.54
N PRO A 99 -5.76 -8.77 9.21
CA PRO A 99 -7.17 -8.75 9.58
C PRO A 99 -7.86 -10.00 9.04
N GLU A 100 -8.82 -10.55 9.80
CA GLU A 100 -9.67 -11.63 9.30
C GLU A 100 -10.33 -11.23 7.97
N GLY A 101 -10.40 -12.16 7.02
CA GLY A 101 -10.93 -11.91 5.67
C GLY A 101 -9.92 -12.16 4.55
N LEU A 102 -10.07 -11.43 3.43
CA LEU A 102 -9.33 -11.70 2.19
C LEU A 102 -7.81 -11.49 2.35
N LEU A 103 -7.40 -10.54 3.19
CA LEU A 103 -5.98 -10.25 3.45
C LEU A 103 -5.28 -11.41 4.16
N ALA A 104 -5.93 -12.05 5.13
CA ALA A 104 -5.40 -13.24 5.78
C ALA A 104 -5.25 -14.39 4.77
N LEU A 105 -6.20 -14.56 3.85
CA LEU A 105 -6.13 -15.56 2.79
C LEU A 105 -4.96 -15.31 1.82
N ALA A 106 -4.74 -14.05 1.45
CA ALA A 106 -3.67 -13.62 0.55
C ALA A 106 -2.26 -13.87 1.11
N GLY A 107 -2.13 -14.10 2.42
CA GLY A 107 -0.87 -14.48 3.07
C GLY A 107 -0.50 -15.96 2.87
N HIS A 108 -1.42 -16.78 2.35
CA HIS A 108 -1.23 -18.22 2.19
C HIS A 108 -0.84 -18.57 0.74
N PRO A 109 0.41 -18.99 0.45
CA PRO A 109 0.88 -19.21 -0.92
C PRO A 109 0.05 -20.23 -1.71
N ARG A 110 -0.47 -21.25 -1.02
CA ARG A 110 -1.32 -22.30 -1.62
C ARG A 110 -2.65 -21.78 -2.15
N LEU A 111 -3.10 -20.61 -1.70
CA LEU A 111 -4.39 -20.02 -2.05
C LEU A 111 -4.27 -18.86 -3.05
N ALA A 112 -3.04 -18.46 -3.40
CA ALA A 112 -2.81 -17.39 -4.37
C ALA A 112 -3.48 -17.63 -5.73
N PRO A 113 -3.46 -18.84 -6.33
CA PRO A 113 -4.16 -19.09 -7.60
C PRO A 113 -5.67 -18.93 -7.50
N ALA A 114 -6.26 -19.29 -6.36
CA ALA A 114 -7.70 -19.16 -6.14
C ALA A 114 -8.12 -17.68 -6.02
N ILE A 115 -7.32 -16.88 -5.33
CA ILE A 115 -7.56 -15.43 -5.19
C ILE A 115 -7.40 -14.71 -6.54
N ALA A 116 -6.42 -15.10 -7.35
CA ALA A 116 -6.20 -14.51 -8.68
C ALA A 116 -7.32 -14.82 -9.68
N ALA A 117 -8.16 -15.82 -9.41
CA ALA A 117 -9.29 -16.20 -10.26
C ALA A 117 -10.61 -15.51 -9.90
N MET A 118 -10.64 -14.70 -8.82
CA MET A 118 -11.81 -13.92 -8.38
C MET A 118 -11.89 -12.55 -9.06
#